data_AF-A0A831JQR1-F1
#
_entry.id   AF-A0A831JQR1-F1
#
_cell.length_a   1.000
_cell.length_b   1.000
_cell.length_c   1.000
_cell.angle_alpha   90.00
_cell.angle_beta   90.00
_cell.angle_gamma   90.00
#
_symmetry.space_group_name_H-M   'P 1'
#
loop_
_entity.id
_entity.type
_entity.pdbx_description
1 polymer ?
#
loop_
_entity_poly.entity_id
_entity_poly.type
_entity_poly.pdbx_seq_one_letter_code
_entity_poly.pdbx_strand_id
1 'polypeptide(L)'
;NTLEKIASEKAGIIKEGTPVVIGETTPETRPVFQAKATAVGAPIVFAEDEHLLIHATRNEAMHYVYQTADYPQLEGELGGLCQLKNTNTLLSAIRQLRHAGYNLSEENVREGFLHVCELTGLMGRWQKLGEKPTIICDTGHNTGGMQYINEQLRHQTYKTLHIVIGMVNDKDVSGVLSMLPKDARYYFTQASVKRALPYQQMKALAETFNLHGEAYPHVKEAFEAAKEQAQPDDFIFVGGSSFIVADLLSLNN
;
A
#
# COMPACT_ATOMS: atom_id res chain seq x y z
N ASN A 1 6.41 -13.61 15.68
CA ASN A 1 5.34 -14.42 15.06
C ASN A 1 5.87 -15.04 13.79
N THR A 2 5.62 -16.33 13.53
CA THR A 2 6.03 -16.98 12.26
C THR A 2 5.00 -16.68 11.17
N LEU A 3 5.39 -16.79 9.90
CA LEU A 3 4.50 -16.53 8.76
C LEU A 3 3.31 -17.50 8.74
N GLU A 4 3.51 -18.75 9.13
CA GLU A 4 2.48 -19.79 9.20
C GLU A 4 1.39 -19.46 10.21
N LYS A 5 1.77 -18.92 11.38
CA LYS A 5 0.78 -18.52 12.41
C LYS A 5 -0.08 -17.36 11.91
N ILE A 6 0.53 -16.38 11.25
CA ILE A 6 -0.18 -15.24 10.65
C ILE A 6 -1.11 -15.74 9.53
N ALA A 7 -0.64 -16.65 8.68
CA ALA A 7 -1.44 -17.25 7.63
C ALA A 7 -2.62 -18.05 8.20
N SER A 8 -2.43 -18.78 9.30
CA SER A 8 -3.48 -19.57 9.95
C SER A 8 -4.60 -18.69 10.49
N GLU A 9 -4.26 -17.55 11.10
CA GLU A 9 -5.25 -16.55 11.54
C GLU A 9 -6.04 -16.00 10.34
N LYS A 10 -5.35 -15.60 9.27
CA LYS A 10 -5.98 -15.09 8.04
C LYS A 10 -6.87 -16.15 7.35
N ALA A 11 -6.46 -17.42 7.37
CA ALA A 11 -7.22 -18.53 6.81
C ALA A 11 -8.56 -18.76 7.54
N GLY A 12 -8.78 -18.15 8.70
CA GLY A 12 -10.05 -18.20 9.43
C GLY A 12 -11.27 -17.64 8.67
N ILE A 13 -11.05 -16.80 7.65
CA ILE A 13 -12.14 -16.30 6.79
C ILE A 13 -12.52 -17.28 5.67
N ILE A 14 -11.75 -18.35 5.43
CA ILE A 14 -12.08 -19.39 4.45
C ILE A 14 -13.26 -20.21 4.99
N LYS A 15 -14.37 -20.22 4.26
CA LYS A 15 -15.64 -20.85 4.66
C LYS A 15 -15.99 -22.03 3.78
N GLU A 16 -16.82 -22.92 4.32
CA GLU A 16 -17.25 -24.14 3.66
C GLU A 16 -17.87 -23.86 2.29
N GLY A 17 -17.43 -24.62 1.27
CA GLY A 17 -17.91 -24.53 -0.11
C GLY A 17 -17.73 -23.18 -0.82
N THR A 18 -17.16 -22.17 -0.15
CA THR A 18 -17.03 -20.81 -0.67
C THR A 18 -15.66 -20.64 -1.33
N PRO A 19 -15.58 -20.25 -2.61
CA PRO A 19 -14.30 -20.02 -3.27
C PRO A 19 -13.44 -18.99 -2.53
N VAL A 20 -12.15 -19.28 -2.40
CA VAL A 20 -11.15 -18.35 -1.88
C VAL A 20 -10.11 -18.04 -2.95
N VAL A 21 -9.86 -16.75 -3.15
CA VAL A 21 -8.75 -16.25 -3.97
C VAL A 21 -7.63 -15.80 -3.03
N ILE A 22 -6.45 -16.39 -3.21
CA ILE A 22 -5.23 -15.98 -2.53
C ILE A 22 -4.37 -15.20 -3.53
N GLY A 23 -4.10 -13.93 -3.22
CA GLY A 23 -3.35 -13.07 -4.13
C GLY A 23 -1.90 -13.48 -4.30
N GLU A 24 -1.21 -13.66 -3.17
CA GLU A 24 0.21 -14.00 -3.12
C GLU A 24 0.50 -14.96 -1.98
N THR A 25 1.52 -15.80 -2.15
CA THR A 25 1.99 -16.68 -1.07
C THR A 25 3.52 -16.73 -0.97
N THR A 26 3.99 -17.18 0.20
CA THR A 26 5.36 -17.69 0.37
C THR A 26 5.31 -19.21 0.54
N PRO A 27 6.46 -19.92 0.44
CA PRO A 27 6.52 -21.35 0.72
C PRO A 27 5.93 -21.75 2.07
N GLU A 28 6.03 -20.87 3.07
CA GLU A 28 5.50 -21.07 4.42
C GLU A 28 3.98 -20.87 4.49
N THR A 29 3.41 -19.91 3.76
CA THR A 29 1.98 -19.58 3.87
C THR A 29 1.08 -20.41 2.95
N ARG A 30 1.59 -20.82 1.78
CA ARG A 30 0.79 -21.55 0.78
C ARG A 30 0.18 -22.85 1.31
N PRO A 31 0.93 -23.73 2.01
CA PRO A 31 0.38 -24.98 2.54
C PRO A 31 -0.72 -24.73 3.59
N VAL A 32 -0.64 -23.64 4.34
CA VAL A 32 -1.64 -23.29 5.36
C VAL A 32 -2.98 -22.99 4.71
N PHE A 33 -3.00 -22.17 3.65
CA PHE A 33 -4.23 -21.85 2.93
C PHE A 33 -4.81 -23.08 2.21
N GLN A 34 -3.96 -23.91 1.58
CA GLN A 34 -4.38 -25.15 0.94
C GLN A 34 -5.02 -26.11 1.95
N ALA A 35 -4.35 -26.37 3.06
CA ALA A 35 -4.86 -27.27 4.10
C ALA A 35 -6.21 -26.78 4.65
N LYS A 36 -6.34 -25.48 4.90
CA LYS A 36 -7.61 -24.91 5.38
C LYS A 36 -8.72 -25.03 4.34
N ALA A 37 -8.46 -24.72 3.08
CA ALA A 37 -9.44 -24.82 2.00
C ALA A 37 -9.90 -26.26 1.79
N THR A 38 -8.96 -27.22 1.73
CA THR A 38 -9.28 -28.66 1.66
C THR A 38 -10.13 -29.12 2.83
N ALA A 39 -9.79 -28.72 4.06
CA ALA A 39 -10.50 -29.15 5.27
C ALA A 39 -11.97 -28.70 5.30
N VAL A 40 -12.32 -27.61 4.61
CA VAL A 40 -13.71 -27.11 4.54
C VAL A 40 -14.32 -27.28 3.14
N GLY A 41 -13.66 -28.02 2.24
CA GLY A 41 -14.14 -28.19 0.86
C GLY A 41 -14.29 -26.88 0.08
N ALA A 42 -13.52 -25.84 0.39
CA ALA A 42 -13.53 -24.58 -0.33
C ALA A 42 -12.67 -24.69 -1.61
N PRO A 43 -13.19 -24.32 -2.80
CA PRO A 43 -12.36 -24.12 -3.98
C PRO A 43 -11.31 -23.05 -3.70
N ILE A 44 -10.04 -23.33 -4.00
CA ILE A 44 -8.94 -22.39 -3.78
C ILE A 44 -8.28 -22.05 -5.12
N VAL A 45 -8.07 -20.76 -5.34
CA VAL A 45 -7.35 -20.21 -6.48
C VAL A 45 -6.22 -19.34 -5.98
N PHE A 46 -5.03 -19.53 -6.58
CA PHE A 46 -3.87 -18.67 -6.33
C PHE A 46 -3.72 -17.74 -7.52
N ALA A 47 -4.00 -16.45 -7.32
CA ALA A 47 -4.00 -15.49 -8.42
C ALA A 47 -2.61 -15.40 -9.07
N GLU A 48 -1.54 -15.46 -8.27
CA GLU A 48 -0.15 -15.47 -8.75
C GLU A 48 0.17 -16.57 -9.80
N ASP A 49 -0.60 -17.67 -9.83
CA ASP A 49 -0.42 -18.77 -10.79
C ASP A 49 -1.24 -18.59 -12.08
N GLU A 50 -2.24 -17.70 -12.09
CA GLU A 50 -3.12 -17.50 -13.25
C GLU A 50 -2.53 -16.58 -14.33
N HIS A 51 -1.57 -15.73 -13.95
CA HIS A 51 -0.90 -14.78 -14.84
C HIS A 51 -1.85 -13.93 -15.70
N LEU A 52 -2.93 -13.42 -15.11
CA LEU A 52 -3.98 -12.64 -15.82
C LEU A 52 -3.50 -11.25 -16.20
N LEU A 53 -2.62 -10.66 -15.40
CA LEU A 53 -1.86 -9.47 -15.80
C LEU A 53 -0.65 -9.91 -16.64
N ILE A 54 -0.62 -9.51 -17.90
CA ILE A 54 0.48 -9.83 -18.84
C ILE A 54 1.61 -8.82 -18.69
N HIS A 55 1.29 -7.53 -18.73
CA HIS A 55 2.21 -6.45 -18.41
C HIS A 55 1.44 -5.16 -18.08
N ALA A 56 2.13 -4.16 -17.56
CA ALA A 56 1.56 -2.84 -17.28
C ALA A 56 2.49 -1.74 -17.77
N THR A 57 1.91 -0.70 -18.35
CA THR A 57 2.61 0.55 -18.71
C THR A 57 1.98 1.71 -17.94
N ARG A 58 2.50 2.93 -18.15
CA ARG A 58 1.89 4.16 -17.63
C ARG A 58 1.50 5.07 -18.78
N ASN A 59 0.35 5.71 -18.67
CA ASN A 59 -0.08 6.77 -19.60
C ASN A 59 0.56 8.12 -19.22
N GLU A 60 0.24 9.19 -19.97
CA GLU A 60 0.77 10.54 -19.73
C GLU A 60 0.38 11.10 -18.35
N ALA A 61 -0.78 10.70 -17.82
CA ALA A 61 -1.23 11.05 -16.46
C ALA A 61 -0.59 10.16 -15.38
N MET A 62 0.38 9.32 -15.73
CA MET A 62 1.05 8.35 -14.85
C MET A 62 0.13 7.28 -14.26
N HIS A 63 -1.10 7.13 -14.78
CA HIS A 63 -1.99 6.03 -14.41
C HIS A 63 -1.51 4.73 -15.06
N TYR A 64 -1.81 3.61 -14.41
CA TYR A 64 -1.50 2.31 -14.99
C TYR A 64 -2.42 2.02 -16.16
N VAL A 65 -1.84 1.48 -17.23
CA VAL A 65 -2.57 0.82 -18.31
C VAL A 65 -2.16 -0.65 -18.28
N TYR A 66 -3.07 -1.51 -17.85
CA TYR A 66 -2.86 -2.93 -17.72
C TYR A 66 -3.21 -3.64 -19.02
N GLN A 67 -2.28 -4.44 -19.54
CA GLN A 67 -2.60 -5.45 -20.53
C GLN A 67 -2.90 -6.75 -19.80
N THR A 68 -4.16 -7.18 -19.88
CA THR A 68 -4.65 -8.37 -19.17
C THR A 68 -5.21 -9.39 -20.16
N ALA A 69 -5.38 -10.64 -19.70
CA ALA A 69 -5.91 -11.72 -20.52
C ALA A 69 -7.37 -11.47 -20.95
N ASP A 70 -8.19 -10.88 -20.07
CA ASP A 70 -9.64 -10.72 -20.28
C ASP A 70 -10.03 -9.29 -20.68
N TYR A 71 -9.21 -8.29 -20.31
CA TYR A 71 -9.49 -6.86 -20.50
C TYR A 71 -8.24 -6.16 -21.05
N PRO A 72 -8.10 -6.04 -22.38
CA PRO A 72 -6.99 -5.28 -22.95
C PRO A 72 -7.12 -3.80 -22.61
N GLN A 73 -5.98 -3.12 -22.42
CA GLN A 73 -5.91 -1.69 -22.12
C GLN A 73 -6.84 -1.27 -20.96
N LEU A 74 -6.77 -2.00 -19.84
CA LEU A 74 -7.53 -1.67 -18.64
C LEU A 74 -6.81 -0.55 -17.88
N GLU A 75 -7.42 0.62 -17.79
CA GLU A 75 -6.85 1.75 -17.05
C GLU A 75 -7.15 1.64 -15.56
N GLY A 76 -6.16 1.91 -14.71
CA GLY A 76 -6.30 1.89 -13.26
C GLY A 76 -5.86 3.18 -12.60
N GLU A 77 -6.70 3.71 -11.72
CA GLU A 77 -6.47 4.97 -11.01
C GLU A 77 -5.31 4.89 -10.02
N LEU A 78 -5.16 3.78 -9.32
CA LEU A 78 -4.18 3.65 -8.23
C LEU A 78 -2.76 3.44 -8.77
N GLY A 79 -1.86 4.37 -8.46
CA GLY A 79 -0.50 4.40 -9.02
C GLY A 79 0.55 3.55 -8.31
N GLY A 80 0.21 2.83 -7.23
CA GLY A 80 1.16 2.09 -6.39
C GLY A 80 1.74 0.82 -7.05
N LEU A 81 3.01 0.46 -6.82
CA LEU A 81 3.62 -0.77 -7.38
C LEU A 81 2.90 -2.05 -6.95
N CYS A 82 2.34 -2.07 -5.74
CA CYS A 82 1.53 -3.21 -5.25
C CYS A 82 0.32 -3.49 -6.14
N GLN A 83 -0.14 -2.50 -6.92
CA GLN A 83 -1.31 -2.66 -7.79
C GLN A 83 -1.07 -3.66 -8.91
N LEU A 84 0.18 -3.94 -9.31
CA LEU A 84 0.45 -5.01 -10.27
C LEU A 84 -0.07 -6.37 -9.77
N LYS A 85 0.20 -6.69 -8.50
CA LYS A 85 -0.24 -7.96 -7.87
C LYS A 85 -1.70 -7.89 -7.42
N ASN A 86 -2.17 -6.73 -6.96
CA ASN A 86 -3.58 -6.54 -6.64
C ASN A 86 -4.47 -6.69 -7.88
N THR A 87 -4.07 -6.14 -9.04
CA THR A 87 -4.83 -6.27 -10.30
C THR A 87 -5.02 -7.73 -10.66
N ASN A 88 -3.96 -8.54 -10.60
CA ASN A 88 -4.07 -9.97 -10.86
C ASN A 88 -5.03 -10.68 -9.88
N THR A 89 -4.96 -10.32 -8.60
CA THR A 89 -5.88 -10.82 -7.55
C THR A 89 -7.33 -10.41 -7.80
N LEU A 90 -7.57 -9.16 -8.21
CA LEU A 90 -8.90 -8.64 -8.51
C LEU A 90 -9.52 -9.32 -9.73
N LEU A 91 -8.74 -9.52 -10.80
CA LEU A 91 -9.20 -10.22 -12.00
C LEU A 91 -9.58 -11.67 -11.69
N SER A 92 -8.78 -12.36 -10.87
CA SER A 92 -9.10 -13.70 -10.37
C SER A 92 -10.42 -13.71 -9.59
N ALA A 93 -10.59 -12.75 -8.67
CA ALA A 93 -11.84 -12.60 -7.91
C ALA A 93 -13.06 -12.30 -8.81
N ILE A 94 -12.91 -11.46 -9.83
CA ILE A 94 -13.97 -11.15 -10.80
C ILE A 94 -14.38 -12.42 -11.57
N ARG A 95 -13.43 -13.27 -11.98
CA ARG A 95 -13.74 -14.57 -12.58
C ARG A 95 -14.55 -15.45 -11.63
N GLN A 96 -14.12 -15.57 -10.37
CA GLN A 96 -14.85 -16.36 -9.37
C GLN A 96 -16.26 -15.83 -9.11
N LEU A 97 -16.45 -14.50 -9.04
CA LEU A 97 -17.75 -13.88 -8.90
C LEU A 97 -18.66 -14.15 -10.12
N ARG A 98 -18.12 -14.05 -11.34
CA ARG A 98 -18.87 -14.42 -12.56
C ARG A 98 -19.27 -15.90 -12.55
N HIS A 99 -18.38 -16.81 -12.14
CA HIS A 99 -18.69 -18.23 -11.97
C HIS A 99 -19.77 -18.48 -10.92
N ALA A 100 -19.83 -17.66 -9.87
CA ALA A 100 -20.88 -17.71 -8.86
C ALA A 100 -22.21 -17.09 -9.34
N GLY A 101 -22.30 -16.60 -10.58
CA GLY A 101 -23.53 -16.08 -11.19
C GLY A 101 -23.73 -14.58 -11.06
N TYR A 102 -22.73 -13.82 -10.56
CA TYR A 102 -22.81 -12.35 -10.55
C TYR A 102 -22.67 -11.80 -11.97
N ASN A 103 -23.59 -10.92 -12.36
CA ASN A 103 -23.53 -10.24 -13.65
C ASN A 103 -22.62 -9.01 -13.56
N LEU A 104 -21.35 -9.16 -13.95
CA LEU A 104 -20.37 -8.08 -14.03
C LEU A 104 -20.01 -7.86 -15.50
N SER A 105 -20.53 -6.79 -16.11
CA SER A 105 -20.18 -6.44 -17.50
C SER A 105 -18.71 -5.99 -17.60
N GLU A 106 -18.17 -5.95 -18.81
CA GLU A 106 -16.84 -5.35 -19.03
C GLU A 106 -16.79 -3.88 -18.61
N GLU A 107 -17.84 -3.12 -18.92
CA GLU A 107 -17.98 -1.72 -18.49
C GLU A 107 -17.90 -1.58 -16.97
N ASN A 108 -18.58 -2.44 -16.20
CA ASN A 108 -18.50 -2.38 -14.74
C ASN A 108 -17.07 -2.58 -14.21
N VAL A 109 -16.28 -3.45 -14.85
CA VAL A 109 -14.88 -3.69 -14.47
C VAL A 109 -14.01 -2.48 -14.82
N ARG A 110 -14.17 -1.93 -16.02
CA ARG A 110 -13.41 -0.75 -16.45
C ARG A 110 -13.69 0.46 -15.57
N GLU A 111 -14.96 0.77 -15.34
CA GLU A 111 -15.39 1.86 -14.45
C GLU A 111 -14.85 1.66 -13.02
N GLY A 112 -14.92 0.43 -12.51
CA GLY A 112 -14.41 0.11 -11.17
C GLY A 112 -12.91 0.32 -11.01
N PHE A 113 -12.10 -0.01 -12.03
CA PHE A 113 -10.65 0.22 -12.00
C PHE A 113 -10.28 1.69 -12.21
N LEU A 114 -11.01 2.40 -13.07
CA LEU A 114 -10.73 3.79 -13.43
C LEU A 114 -11.17 4.79 -12.36
N HIS A 115 -12.22 4.47 -11.59
CA HIS A 115 -12.86 5.40 -10.65
C HIS A 115 -12.96 4.86 -9.21
N VAL A 116 -12.04 3.97 -8.80
CA VAL A 116 -12.09 3.31 -7.48
C VAL A 116 -12.11 4.30 -6.32
N CYS A 117 -11.37 5.41 -6.38
CA CYS A 117 -11.30 6.40 -5.30
C CYS A 117 -12.63 7.13 -5.16
N GLU A 118 -13.23 7.58 -6.27
CA GLU A 118 -14.54 8.24 -6.27
C GLU A 118 -15.65 7.28 -5.80
N LEU A 119 -15.67 6.06 -6.33
CA LEU A 119 -16.73 5.08 -6.06
C LEU A 119 -16.71 4.54 -4.62
N THR A 120 -15.54 4.52 -3.96
CA THR A 120 -15.38 3.89 -2.65
C THR A 120 -14.95 4.85 -1.53
N GLY A 121 -14.54 6.07 -1.86
CA GLY A 121 -13.90 6.99 -0.92
C GLY A 121 -12.51 6.53 -0.48
N LEU A 122 -11.86 5.62 -1.20
CA LEU A 122 -10.52 5.13 -0.88
C LEU A 122 -9.50 6.27 -1.03
N MET A 123 -8.72 6.51 0.03
CA MET A 123 -7.67 7.52 0.06
C MET A 123 -6.35 6.93 0.56
N GLY A 124 -5.24 7.61 0.27
CA GLY A 124 -3.93 7.28 0.82
C GLY A 124 -3.31 6.00 0.25
N ARG A 125 -3.51 5.75 -1.05
CA ARG A 125 -2.87 4.64 -1.79
C ARG A 125 -2.01 5.22 -2.91
N TRP A 126 -0.76 5.51 -2.59
CA TRP A 126 0.18 6.26 -3.43
C TRP A 126 -0.47 7.52 -4.02
N GLN A 127 -1.19 8.25 -3.16
CA GLN A 127 -2.03 9.37 -3.57
C GLN A 127 -1.19 10.64 -3.73
N LYS A 128 -1.26 11.25 -4.90
CA LYS A 128 -0.57 12.51 -5.19
C LYS A 128 -1.35 13.70 -4.62
N LEU A 129 -0.65 14.58 -3.91
CA LEU A 129 -1.20 15.78 -3.26
C LEU A 129 -0.59 17.08 -3.81
N GLY A 130 0.53 16.99 -4.53
CA GLY A 130 1.25 18.15 -5.06
C GLY A 130 2.26 17.78 -6.13
N GLU A 131 2.62 18.75 -6.97
CA GLU A 131 3.51 18.60 -8.13
C GLU A 131 4.91 19.19 -7.92
N LYS A 132 5.00 20.36 -7.25
CA LYS A 132 6.24 21.12 -7.06
C LYS A 132 6.37 21.66 -5.63
N PRO A 133 7.06 20.98 -4.71
CA PRO A 133 7.63 19.63 -4.85
C PRO A 133 6.55 18.58 -5.14
N THR A 134 6.96 17.42 -5.66
CA THR A 134 6.02 16.29 -5.75
C THR A 134 5.69 15.81 -4.34
N ILE A 135 4.42 15.71 -4.00
CA ILE A 135 3.94 15.29 -2.67
C ILE A 135 3.08 14.05 -2.85
N ILE A 136 3.44 12.96 -2.18
CA ILE A 136 2.68 11.69 -2.18
C ILE A 136 2.43 11.22 -0.75
N CYS A 137 1.23 10.69 -0.50
CA CYS A 137 0.94 9.97 0.74
C CYS A 137 0.55 8.50 0.50
N ASP A 138 0.94 7.62 1.43
CA ASP A 138 0.55 6.21 1.42
C ASP A 138 0.34 5.67 2.85
N THR A 139 -0.70 4.86 3.01
CA THR A 139 -1.12 4.24 4.28
C THR A 139 -0.35 2.97 4.65
N GLY A 140 0.62 2.53 3.83
CA GLY A 140 1.53 1.43 4.12
C GLY A 140 2.22 1.61 5.47
N HIS A 141 2.11 0.59 6.32
CA HIS A 141 2.48 0.67 7.74
C HIS A 141 3.01 -0.67 8.29
N ASN A 142 3.30 -1.60 7.40
CA ASN A 142 3.90 -2.89 7.71
C ASN A 142 5.04 -3.15 6.73
N THR A 143 5.87 -4.15 7.03
CA THR A 143 7.04 -4.49 6.22
C THR A 143 6.70 -4.77 4.76
N GLY A 144 5.65 -5.56 4.50
CA GLY A 144 5.20 -5.86 3.13
C GLY A 144 4.79 -4.62 2.32
N GLY A 145 3.99 -3.72 2.89
CA GLY A 145 3.60 -2.46 2.24
C GLY A 145 4.79 -1.52 2.05
N MET A 146 5.67 -1.44 3.04
CA MET A 146 6.87 -0.59 2.97
C MET A 146 7.89 -1.08 1.96
N GLN A 147 7.95 -2.39 1.67
CA GLN A 147 8.76 -2.92 0.56
C GLN A 147 8.34 -2.31 -0.78
N TYR A 148 7.03 -2.31 -1.10
CA TYR A 148 6.52 -1.69 -2.33
C TYR A 148 6.76 -0.18 -2.36
N ILE A 149 6.52 0.52 -1.24
CA ILE A 149 6.73 1.97 -1.14
C ILE A 149 8.20 2.32 -1.38
N ASN A 150 9.14 1.62 -0.73
CA ASN A 150 10.56 1.89 -0.88
C ASN A 150 11.07 1.54 -2.28
N GLU A 151 10.57 0.48 -2.89
CA GLU A 151 10.82 0.20 -4.31
C GLU A 151 10.29 1.33 -5.19
N GLN A 152 9.08 1.80 -4.93
CA GLN A 152 8.47 2.85 -5.72
C GLN A 152 9.17 4.20 -5.58
N LEU A 153 9.64 4.55 -4.38
CA LEU A 153 10.46 5.73 -4.11
C LEU A 153 11.79 5.68 -4.90
N ARG A 154 12.40 4.50 -5.06
CA ARG A 154 13.63 4.33 -5.87
C ARG A 154 13.41 4.56 -7.36
N HIS A 155 12.18 4.46 -7.85
CA HIS A 155 11.81 4.73 -9.23
C HIS A 155 11.37 6.19 -9.48
N GLN A 156 11.34 7.04 -8.44
CA GLN A 156 11.04 8.46 -8.61
C GLN A 156 12.32 9.24 -8.90
N THR A 157 12.18 10.32 -9.66
CA THR A 157 13.26 11.27 -9.92
C THR A 157 13.04 12.51 -9.06
N TYR A 158 14.05 12.87 -8.26
CA TYR A 158 14.04 14.04 -7.39
C TYR A 158 15.46 14.48 -7.04
N LYS A 159 15.62 15.71 -6.55
CA LYS A 159 16.89 16.19 -5.97
C LYS A 159 17.07 15.73 -4.52
N THR A 160 16.07 15.99 -3.68
CA THR A 160 16.07 15.61 -2.26
C THR A 160 14.79 14.86 -1.92
N LEU A 161 14.91 13.78 -1.14
CA LEU A 161 13.77 13.07 -0.58
C LEU A 161 13.50 13.54 0.85
N HIS A 162 12.27 14.00 1.10
CA HIS A 162 11.74 14.34 2.41
C HIS A 162 10.72 13.28 2.83
N ILE A 163 10.87 12.72 4.03
CA ILE A 163 9.97 11.68 4.55
C ILE A 163 9.34 12.15 5.86
N VAL A 164 8.04 12.41 5.82
CA VAL A 164 7.20 12.61 7.01
C VAL A 164 6.65 11.26 7.42
N ILE A 165 7.03 10.77 8.61
CA ILE A 165 6.68 9.42 9.03
C ILE A 165 6.32 9.33 10.51
N GLY A 166 5.27 8.56 10.78
CA GLY A 166 4.89 8.12 12.11
C GLY A 166 4.23 6.75 12.06
N MET A 167 4.27 6.03 13.18
CA MET A 167 3.74 4.67 13.29
C MET A 167 2.91 4.50 14.57
N VAL A 168 2.22 3.37 14.69
CA VAL A 168 1.50 2.96 15.91
C VAL A 168 2.27 1.86 16.64
N ASN A 169 2.12 1.77 17.96
CA ASN A 169 2.97 0.97 18.85
C ASN A 169 2.91 -0.56 18.67
N ASP A 170 1.86 -1.07 18.04
CA ASP A 170 1.60 -2.51 17.88
C ASP A 170 2.11 -3.07 16.54
N LYS A 171 2.88 -2.29 15.79
CA LYS A 171 3.48 -2.69 14.51
C LYS A 171 4.96 -2.99 14.66
N ASP A 172 5.52 -3.68 13.67
CA ASP A 172 6.96 -3.88 13.55
C ASP A 172 7.64 -2.60 13.06
N VAL A 173 7.79 -1.64 13.98
CA VAL A 173 8.38 -0.32 13.70
C VAL A 173 9.85 -0.47 13.29
N SER A 174 10.62 -1.29 14.01
CA SER A 174 12.03 -1.56 13.69
C SER A 174 12.20 -2.18 12.30
N GLY A 175 11.37 -3.15 11.94
CA GLY A 175 11.34 -3.74 10.59
C GLY A 175 11.11 -2.67 9.52
N VAL A 176 10.12 -1.80 9.69
CA VAL A 176 9.88 -0.69 8.76
C VAL A 176 11.06 0.28 8.69
N LEU A 177 11.57 0.77 9.81
CA LEU A 177 12.68 1.73 9.86
C LEU A 177 13.96 1.18 9.21
N SER A 178 14.22 -0.12 9.36
CA SER A 178 15.37 -0.78 8.74
C SER A 178 15.38 -0.69 7.21
N MET A 179 14.20 -0.59 6.58
CA MET A 179 14.04 -0.60 5.13
C MET A 179 14.08 0.80 4.51
N LEU A 180 13.88 1.84 5.31
CA LEU A 180 13.77 3.21 4.84
C LEU A 180 15.12 3.75 4.29
N PRO A 181 15.08 4.59 3.23
CA PRO A 181 16.27 5.10 2.56
C PRO A 181 17.12 5.97 3.50
N LYS A 182 18.44 5.74 3.54
CA LYS A 182 19.34 6.50 4.43
C LYS A 182 19.59 7.93 3.94
N ASP A 183 19.56 8.10 2.62
CA ASP A 183 19.72 9.40 1.96
C ASP A 183 18.36 10.10 1.81
N ALA A 184 17.79 10.51 2.94
CA ALA A 184 16.55 11.27 3.01
C ALA A 184 16.53 12.16 4.24
N ARG A 185 15.77 13.25 4.18
CA ARG A 185 15.49 14.15 5.31
C ARG A 185 14.22 13.67 6.02
N TYR A 186 14.34 13.32 7.30
CA TYR A 186 13.21 12.79 8.07
C TYR A 186 12.51 13.83 8.93
N TYR A 187 11.19 13.68 9.01
CA TYR A 187 10.29 14.46 9.86
C TYR A 187 9.46 13.45 10.67
N PHE A 188 9.96 13.09 11.84
CA PHE A 188 9.33 12.08 12.70
C PHE A 188 8.15 12.70 13.43
N THR A 189 7.00 12.07 13.36
CA THR A 189 5.78 12.61 13.97
C THR A 189 4.91 11.50 14.55
N GLN A 190 3.80 11.88 15.16
CA GLN A 190 2.80 10.99 15.72
C GLN A 190 1.41 11.39 15.24
N ALA A 191 0.55 10.39 15.06
CA ALA A 191 -0.85 10.63 14.74
C ALA A 191 -1.65 11.02 15.99
N SER A 192 -2.81 11.67 15.78
CA SER A 192 -3.75 12.15 16.79
C SER A 192 -4.56 11.03 17.47
N VAL A 193 -3.95 9.86 17.71
CA VAL A 193 -4.59 8.67 18.28
C VAL A 193 -3.81 8.12 19.47
N LYS A 194 -4.52 7.56 20.47
CA LYS A 194 -3.92 7.01 21.70
C LYS A 194 -2.85 5.95 21.48
N ARG A 195 -2.93 5.21 20.36
CA ARG A 195 -2.03 4.10 20.01
C ARG A 195 -0.81 4.52 19.19
N ALA A 196 -0.66 5.81 18.88
CA ALA A 196 0.50 6.31 18.15
C ALA A 196 1.79 6.10 18.95
N LEU A 197 2.87 5.79 18.26
CA LEU A 197 4.21 5.85 18.83
C LEU A 197 4.58 7.31 19.06
N PRO A 198 4.98 7.70 20.28
CA PRO A 198 5.33 9.09 20.54
C PRO A 198 6.44 9.58 19.61
N TYR A 199 6.29 10.78 19.06
CA TYR A 199 7.20 11.33 18.04
C TYR A 199 8.68 11.33 18.47
N GLN A 200 8.96 11.59 19.76
CA GLN A 200 10.32 11.51 20.33
C GLN A 200 10.87 10.08 20.33
N GLN A 201 10.04 9.09 20.64
CA GLN A 201 10.43 7.68 20.59
C GLN A 201 10.63 7.22 19.15
N MET A 202 9.80 7.71 18.21
CA MET A 202 9.98 7.45 16.79
C MET A 202 11.34 7.95 16.29
N LYS A 203 11.74 9.19 16.62
CA LYS A 203 13.07 9.74 16.30
C LYS A 203 14.19 8.92 16.94
N ALA A 204 14.10 8.67 18.24
CA ALA A 204 15.14 7.91 18.96
C ALA A 204 15.35 6.51 18.37
N LEU A 205 14.27 5.81 17.99
CA LEU A 205 14.38 4.51 17.34
C LEU A 205 14.97 4.63 15.93
N ALA A 206 14.54 5.62 15.15
CA ALA A 206 15.03 5.84 13.80
C ALA A 206 16.53 6.17 13.74
N GLU A 207 17.06 6.89 14.74
CA GLU A 207 18.49 7.17 14.89
C GLU A 207 19.32 5.88 14.99
N THR A 208 18.80 4.83 15.63
CA THR A 208 19.49 3.52 15.70
C THR A 208 19.65 2.84 14.34
N PHE A 209 18.87 3.28 13.34
CA PHE A 209 18.94 2.83 11.95
C PHE A 209 19.65 3.83 11.03
N ASN A 210 20.38 4.82 11.56
CA ASN A 210 21.03 5.90 10.80
C ASN A 210 20.04 6.70 9.94
N LEU A 211 18.85 6.96 10.46
CA LEU A 211 17.87 7.85 9.84
C LEU A 211 17.90 9.18 10.59
N HIS A 212 18.20 10.27 9.87
CA HIS A 212 18.46 11.57 10.48
C HIS A 212 17.35 12.57 10.16
N GLY A 213 16.90 13.29 11.19
CA GLY A 213 15.78 14.21 11.08
C GLY A 213 15.31 14.75 12.43
N GLU A 214 14.27 15.57 12.39
CA GLU A 214 13.69 16.20 13.58
C GLU A 214 12.35 15.58 13.97
N ALA A 215 11.97 15.77 15.24
CA ALA A 215 10.73 15.24 15.79
C ALA A 215 9.68 16.34 15.99
N TYR A 216 8.45 16.09 15.55
CA TYR A 216 7.33 17.02 15.58
C TYR A 216 6.12 16.40 16.30
N PRO A 217 5.43 17.13 17.19
CA PRO A 217 4.36 16.58 18.01
C PRO A 217 3.07 16.28 17.23
N HIS A 218 2.82 16.96 16.10
CA HIS A 218 1.67 16.67 15.24
C HIS A 218 2.08 16.57 13.77
N VAL A 219 1.22 15.92 12.99
CA VAL A 219 1.44 15.66 11.56
C VAL A 219 1.51 16.97 10.77
N LYS A 220 0.72 17.98 11.19
CA LYS A 220 0.69 19.29 10.56
C LYS A 220 2.06 19.97 10.58
N GLU A 221 2.68 20.09 11.75
CA GLU A 221 3.98 20.77 11.86
C GLU A 221 5.08 20.02 11.12
N ALA A 222 5.05 18.68 11.16
CA ALA A 222 6.01 17.85 10.43
C ALA A 222 5.90 18.07 8.91
N PHE A 223 4.67 18.10 8.40
CA PHE A 223 4.40 18.30 6.99
C PHE A 223 4.71 19.73 6.54
N GLU A 224 4.35 20.74 7.33
CA GLU A 224 4.68 22.14 7.05
C GLU A 224 6.19 22.37 7.03
N ALA A 225 6.94 21.79 7.99
CA ALA A 225 8.39 21.86 8.00
C ALA A 225 9.03 21.16 6.79
N ALA A 226 8.49 20.03 6.35
CA ALA A 226 8.94 19.36 5.13
C ALA A 226 8.71 20.23 3.89
N LYS A 227 7.52 20.87 3.79
CA LYS A 227 7.19 21.79 2.69
C LYS A 227 8.06 23.04 2.67
N GLU A 228 8.35 23.62 3.83
CA GLU A 228 9.19 24.82 3.94
C GLU A 228 10.63 24.57 3.48
N GLN A 229 11.17 23.37 3.77
CA GLN A 229 12.53 23.01 3.39
C GLN A 229 12.68 22.48 1.97
N ALA A 230 11.59 21.97 1.38
CA ALA A 230 11.61 21.37 0.05
C ALA A 230 11.68 22.42 -1.07
N GLN A 231 12.50 22.13 -2.08
CA GLN A 231 12.57 22.87 -3.33
C GLN A 231 11.58 22.30 -4.37
N PRO A 232 11.26 23.02 -5.46
CA PRO A 232 10.31 22.54 -6.49
C PRO A 232 10.65 21.19 -7.13
N ASP A 233 11.93 20.81 -7.18
CA ASP A 233 12.41 19.55 -7.76
C ASP A 233 12.65 18.45 -6.70
N ASP A 234 12.25 18.68 -5.45
CA ASP A 234 12.31 17.69 -4.37
C ASP A 234 11.04 16.83 -4.33
N PHE A 235 11.09 15.78 -3.51
CA PHE A 235 9.98 14.85 -3.32
C PHE A 235 9.64 14.74 -1.83
N ILE A 236 8.37 14.86 -1.49
CA ILE A 236 7.84 14.67 -0.13
C ILE A 236 6.97 13.42 -0.10
N PHE A 237 7.37 12.45 0.72
CA PHE A 237 6.56 11.29 1.05
C PHE A 237 5.99 11.43 2.47
N VAL A 238 4.69 11.17 2.63
CA VAL A 238 4.02 11.15 3.95
C VAL A 238 3.38 9.78 4.19
N GLY A 239 3.75 9.09 5.26
CA GLY A 239 3.21 7.74 5.50
C GLY A 239 3.60 7.09 6.81
N GLY A 240 3.66 5.75 6.80
CA GLY A 240 3.97 4.91 7.97
C GLY A 240 2.75 4.48 8.78
N SER A 241 1.58 5.11 8.57
CA SER A 241 0.33 4.72 9.20
C SER A 241 -0.88 5.27 8.46
N SER A 242 -1.99 4.53 8.44
CA SER A 242 -3.29 5.05 8.03
C SER A 242 -3.70 6.29 8.83
N PHE A 243 -3.33 6.38 10.12
CA PHE A 243 -3.67 7.52 10.96
C PHE A 243 -2.87 8.78 10.63
N ILE A 244 -1.60 8.63 10.23
CA ILE A 244 -0.77 9.75 9.78
C ILE A 244 -1.36 10.35 8.51
N VAL A 245 -1.74 9.49 7.56
CA VAL A 245 -2.36 9.93 6.31
C VAL A 245 -3.74 10.54 6.55
N ALA A 246 -4.53 10.00 7.48
CA ALA A 246 -5.82 10.59 7.85
C ALA A 246 -5.66 12.01 8.44
N ASP A 247 -4.73 12.19 9.38
CA ASP A 247 -4.41 13.50 9.95
C ASP A 247 -3.96 14.48 8.85
N LEU A 248 -3.06 14.05 7.96
CA LEU A 248 -2.60 14.85 6.82
C LEU A 248 -3.74 15.31 5.92
N LEU A 249 -4.61 14.38 5.51
CA LEU A 249 -5.71 14.67 4.59
C LEU A 249 -6.78 15.56 5.22
N SER A 250 -6.90 15.54 6.56
CA SER A 250 -7.78 16.44 7.31
C SER A 250 -7.32 17.90 7.33
N LEU A 251 -6.06 18.20 7.00
CA LEU A 251 -5.52 19.56 7.02
C LEU A 251 -6.09 20.46 5.92
N ASN A 252 -6.58 19.85 4.84
CA ASN A 252 -7.14 20.55 3.68
C ASN A 252 -8.67 20.55 3.66
N ASN A 253 -9.32 20.05 4.73
CA ASN A 253 -10.77 20.06 4.92
C ASN A 253 -11.21 21.22 5.81
#